data_AF-A0A1G4JQR7-F1
#
_entry.id   AF-A0A1G4JQR7-F1
#
_cell.length_a   1.000
_cell.length_b   1.000
_cell.length_c   1.000
_cell.angle_alpha   90.00
_cell.angle_beta   90.00
_cell.angle_gamma   90.00
#
_symmetry.space_group_name_H-M   'P 1'
#
loop_
_entity.id
_entity.type
_entity.pdbx_description
1 polymer ?
#
loop_
_entity_poly.entity_id
_entity_poly.type
_entity_poly.pdbx_seq_one_letter_code
_entity_poly.pdbx_strand_id
1 'polypeptide(L)'
;MSYNNPYQQSNPYAETYDMQENLGAPQHNGGDFLTFMNGINQINVELDHYSELIDQIDSNQKRLLTEVNEDQELALRQHLDGLVSRASDLQYQLKNKIKTAQQQGLSDSSKQAQAENSRQRFLKLIQDYRIIEANYKEQNKDQAKRQYQIIQPEATDDEVEAAISDVGGQQIFSQALLNANRRGEAKTALAEVQARHQELLKLEKTMAELTQLFNDMEQLVIEQQENIEVIDKNVEEAQQDVEQGVGHTNKAVKSARRARKNKIRCILILVAILVIIIVVAVAVPLATRH
;
A
#
# COMPACT_ATOMS: atom_id res chain seq x y z
N MET A 1 -66.18 34.32 43.97
CA MET A 1 -64.84 34.21 44.57
C MET A 1 -63.84 34.17 43.43
N SER A 2 -63.15 35.29 43.21
CA SER A 2 -62.18 35.49 42.13
C SER A 2 -60.78 35.35 42.74
N TYR A 3 -59.96 34.44 42.22
CA TYR A 3 -58.55 34.35 42.60
C TYR A 3 -57.76 35.35 41.75
N ASN A 4 -57.23 36.36 42.44
CA ASN A 4 -56.37 37.40 41.90
C ASN A 4 -54.93 36.83 41.83
N ASN A 5 -54.30 36.81 40.65
CA ASN A 5 -52.92 36.34 40.46
C ASN A 5 -51.97 37.55 40.48
N PRO A 6 -51.07 37.72 41.48
CA PRO A 6 -50.39 38.99 41.75
C PRO A 6 -49.05 39.18 41.03
N TYR A 7 -48.84 38.57 39.86
CA TYR A 7 -47.59 38.69 39.09
C TYR A 7 -47.86 39.01 37.61
N GLN A 8 -48.57 40.10 37.32
CA GLN A 8 -48.49 40.76 36.01
C GLN A 8 -47.34 41.76 36.05
N GLN A 9 -46.14 41.30 35.70
CA GLN A 9 -45.00 42.18 35.46
C GLN A 9 -44.98 42.52 33.96
N SER A 10 -45.05 43.81 33.66
CA SER A 10 -45.00 44.41 32.33
C SER A 10 -43.82 43.91 31.51
N ASN A 11 -44.08 43.32 30.35
CA ASN A 11 -43.04 42.87 29.41
C ASN A 11 -42.53 44.08 28.60
N PRO A 12 -41.28 44.55 28.76
CA PRO A 12 -40.80 45.77 28.10
C PRO A 12 -40.34 45.57 26.65
N TYR A 13 -40.56 44.39 26.05
CA TYR A 13 -40.00 44.01 24.74
C TYR A 13 -41.04 43.91 23.62
N ALA A 14 -42.22 44.50 23.78
CA ALA A 14 -43.21 44.58 22.70
C ALA A 14 -42.89 45.76 21.76
N GLU A 15 -41.77 45.69 21.05
CA GLU A 15 -41.49 46.58 19.92
C GLU A 15 -41.95 45.93 18.61
N THR A 16 -42.89 46.61 17.98
CA THR A 16 -43.41 46.38 16.64
C THR A 16 -42.32 46.63 15.60
N TYR A 17 -41.88 45.59 14.90
CA TYR A 17 -41.03 45.75 13.72
C TYR A 17 -41.88 46.11 12.50
N ASP A 18 -41.85 47.39 12.14
CA ASP A 18 -42.27 47.87 10.82
C ASP A 18 -41.34 47.30 9.75
N MET A 19 -41.92 46.64 8.75
CA MET A 19 -41.20 46.19 7.55
C MET A 19 -40.91 47.39 6.64
N GLN A 20 -39.69 47.91 6.70
CA GLN A 20 -39.16 48.78 5.67
C GLN A 20 -38.33 47.95 4.69
N GLU A 21 -38.89 47.75 3.48
CA GLU A 21 -38.22 47.17 2.32
C GLU A 21 -36.88 47.88 2.07
N ASN A 22 -35.77 47.19 2.34
CA ASN A 22 -34.46 47.54 1.83
C ASN A 22 -33.96 46.39 0.97
N LEU A 23 -34.16 46.54 -0.34
CA LEU A 23 -33.63 45.67 -1.38
C LEU A 23 -32.08 45.69 -1.34
N GLY A 24 -31.48 44.56 -0.97
CA GLY A 24 -30.04 44.35 -1.11
C GLY A 24 -29.42 43.31 -0.18
N ALA A 25 -30.04 42.15 0.02
CA ALA A 25 -29.36 41.03 0.66
C ALA A 25 -28.42 40.35 -0.36
N PRO A 26 -27.13 40.08 -0.05
CA PRO A 26 -26.28 39.27 -0.90
C PRO A 26 -26.73 37.81 -0.80
N GLN A 27 -27.66 37.43 -1.65
CA GLN A 27 -28.19 36.07 -1.74
C GLN A 27 -27.32 35.23 -2.69
N HIS A 28 -26.07 34.93 -2.28
CA HIS A 28 -25.18 34.02 -3.03
C HIS A 28 -24.05 33.52 -2.12
N ASN A 29 -24.21 32.39 -1.39
CA ASN A 29 -23.07 31.57 -0.96
C ASN A 29 -23.40 30.22 -0.26
N GLY A 30 -24.56 30.06 0.36
CA GLY A 30 -24.85 28.83 1.15
C GLY A 30 -24.96 27.55 0.31
N GLY A 31 -25.59 27.63 -0.86
CA GLY A 31 -25.80 26.47 -1.74
C GLY A 31 -24.54 26.04 -2.52
N ASP A 32 -23.68 26.99 -2.87
CA ASP A 32 -22.44 26.72 -3.60
C ASP A 32 -21.41 25.99 -2.71
N PHE A 33 -21.25 26.46 -1.47
CA PHE A 33 -20.41 25.77 -0.48
C PHE A 33 -20.93 24.36 -0.14
N LEU A 34 -22.26 24.19 0.00
CA LEU A 34 -22.84 22.87 0.25
C LEU A 34 -22.60 21.91 -0.93
N THR A 35 -22.72 22.39 -2.16
CA THR A 35 -22.44 21.61 -3.38
C THR A 35 -20.98 21.18 -3.44
N PHE A 36 -20.06 22.09 -3.12
CA PHE A 36 -18.63 21.79 -3.00
C PHE A 36 -18.36 20.71 -1.94
N MET A 37 -18.93 20.86 -0.74
CA MET A 37 -18.72 19.89 0.35
C MET A 37 -19.27 18.50 0.01
N ASN A 38 -20.38 18.43 -0.71
CA ASN A 38 -20.87 17.15 -1.24
C ASN A 38 -19.87 16.51 -2.22
N GLY A 39 -19.21 17.32 -3.06
CA GLY A 39 -18.13 16.85 -3.93
C GLY A 39 -16.92 16.33 -3.15
N ILE A 40 -16.49 17.03 -2.10
CA ILE A 40 -15.41 16.57 -1.20
C ILE A 40 -15.78 15.25 -0.50
N ASN A 41 -17.02 15.14 -0.01
CA ASN A 41 -17.49 13.90 0.62
C ASN A 41 -17.46 12.73 -0.36
N GLN A 42 -17.88 12.95 -1.61
CA GLN A 42 -17.79 11.93 -2.65
C GLN A 42 -16.34 11.52 -2.93
N ILE A 43 -15.41 12.48 -3.02
CA ILE A 43 -13.98 12.19 -3.17
C ILE A 43 -13.48 11.34 -2.00
N ASN A 44 -13.86 11.67 -0.77
CA ASN A 44 -13.42 10.92 0.41
C ASN A 44 -13.94 9.48 0.44
N VAL A 45 -15.19 9.25 0.02
CA VAL A 45 -15.75 7.90 -0.15
C VAL A 45 -15.01 7.13 -1.25
N GLU A 46 -14.69 7.79 -2.37
CA GLU A 46 -13.90 7.17 -3.44
C GLU A 46 -12.47 6.85 -2.99
N LEU A 47 -11.87 7.67 -2.12
CA LEU A 47 -10.59 7.37 -1.49
C LEU A 47 -10.67 6.17 -0.53
N ASP A 48 -11.79 6.00 0.19
CA ASP A 48 -12.03 4.79 1.00
C ASP A 48 -12.08 3.54 0.11
N HIS A 49 -12.83 3.59 -0.99
CA HIS A 49 -12.91 2.50 -1.95
C HIS A 49 -11.56 2.22 -2.62
N TYR A 50 -10.77 3.25 -2.90
CA TYR A 50 -9.43 3.09 -3.45
C TYR A 50 -8.50 2.38 -2.45
N SER A 51 -8.55 2.75 -1.16
CA SER A 51 -7.83 2.04 -0.10
C SER A 51 -8.23 0.56 -0.04
N GLU A 52 -9.54 0.27 -0.11
CA GLU A 52 -10.04 -1.11 -0.09
C GLU A 52 -9.54 -1.91 -1.30
N LEU A 53 -9.51 -1.31 -2.50
CA LEU A 53 -8.95 -1.95 -3.69
C LEU A 53 -7.47 -2.27 -3.52
N ILE A 54 -6.68 -1.35 -2.95
CA ILE A 54 -5.25 -1.57 -2.66
C ILE A 54 -5.07 -2.76 -1.72
N ASP A 55 -5.86 -2.84 -0.65
CA ASP A 55 -5.81 -3.96 0.31
C ASP A 55 -6.22 -5.30 -0.35
N GLN A 56 -7.23 -5.28 -1.21
CA GLN A 56 -7.65 -6.45 -1.98
C GLN A 56 -6.58 -6.92 -2.96
N ILE A 57 -5.87 -5.98 -3.61
CA ILE A 57 -4.74 -6.26 -4.51
C ILE A 57 -3.61 -6.93 -3.73
N ASP A 58 -3.18 -6.34 -2.61
CA ASP A 58 -2.13 -6.90 -1.74
C ASP A 58 -2.50 -8.31 -1.25
N SER A 59 -3.73 -8.51 -0.79
CA SER A 59 -4.20 -9.82 -0.36
C SER A 59 -4.24 -10.84 -1.51
N ASN A 60 -4.67 -10.44 -2.71
CA ASN A 60 -4.71 -11.33 -3.87
C ASN A 60 -3.28 -11.71 -4.32
N GLN A 61 -2.39 -10.73 -4.42
CA GLN A 61 -0.97 -10.91 -4.68
C GLN A 61 -0.31 -11.87 -3.69
N LYS A 62 -0.54 -11.70 -2.38
CA LYS A 62 -0.03 -12.63 -1.35
C LYS A 62 -0.54 -14.06 -1.53
N ARG A 63 -1.79 -14.24 -1.95
CA ARG A 63 -2.36 -15.58 -2.24
C ARG A 63 -1.71 -16.20 -3.47
N LEU A 64 -1.50 -15.43 -4.54
CA LEU A 64 -0.81 -15.88 -5.77
C LEU A 64 0.61 -16.41 -5.51
N LEU A 65 1.30 -15.91 -4.49
CA LEU A 65 2.64 -16.40 -4.13
C LEU A 65 2.63 -17.76 -3.43
N THR A 66 1.49 -18.17 -2.89
CA THR A 66 1.34 -19.42 -2.12
C THR A 66 0.49 -20.47 -2.83
N GLU A 67 -0.25 -20.07 -3.87
CA GLU A 67 -1.12 -20.95 -4.62
C GLU A 67 -0.30 -21.94 -5.44
N VAL A 68 -0.72 -23.20 -5.42
CA VAL A 68 -0.05 -24.31 -6.14
C VAL A 68 -0.98 -25.00 -7.12
N ASN A 69 -2.28 -24.70 -7.05
CA ASN A 69 -3.27 -25.24 -7.97
C ASN A 69 -3.41 -24.32 -9.20
N GLU A 70 -3.14 -24.85 -10.39
CA GLU A 70 -3.13 -24.09 -11.66
C GLU A 70 -4.50 -23.43 -11.97
N ASP A 71 -5.62 -24.10 -11.72
CA ASP A 71 -6.96 -23.55 -11.97
C ASP A 71 -7.27 -22.38 -11.02
N GLN A 72 -6.89 -22.52 -9.74
CA GLN A 72 -7.08 -21.47 -8.75
C GLN A 72 -6.14 -20.29 -9.00
N GLU A 73 -4.90 -20.55 -9.41
CA GLU A 73 -3.94 -19.52 -9.79
C GLU A 73 -4.47 -18.68 -10.96
N LEU A 74 -5.01 -19.32 -12.00
CA LEU A 74 -5.59 -18.63 -13.15
C LEU A 74 -6.75 -17.73 -12.73
N ALA A 75 -7.64 -18.22 -11.87
CA ALA A 75 -8.75 -17.43 -11.34
C ALA A 75 -8.27 -16.23 -10.51
N LEU A 76 -7.25 -16.41 -9.69
CA LEU A 76 -6.65 -15.33 -8.89
C LEU A 76 -5.99 -14.27 -9.78
N ARG A 77 -5.29 -14.67 -10.84
CA ARG A 77 -4.69 -13.76 -11.84
C ARG A 77 -5.75 -12.93 -12.55
N GLN A 78 -6.84 -13.55 -13.00
CA GLN A 78 -7.96 -12.83 -13.62
C GLN A 78 -8.62 -11.85 -12.65
N HIS A 79 -8.80 -12.26 -11.39
CA HIS A 79 -9.34 -11.38 -10.36
C HIS A 79 -8.40 -10.20 -10.07
N LEU A 80 -7.09 -10.44 -10.04
CA LEU A 80 -6.07 -9.39 -9.87
C LEU A 80 -6.10 -8.39 -11.01
N ASP A 81 -6.11 -8.85 -12.27
CA ASP A 81 -6.19 -7.97 -13.44
C ASP A 81 -7.46 -7.08 -13.37
N GLY A 82 -8.59 -7.64 -12.91
CA GLY A 82 -9.83 -6.87 -12.71
C GLY A 82 -9.79 -5.89 -11.52
N LEU A 83 -9.02 -6.17 -10.47
CA LEU A 83 -8.79 -5.22 -9.37
C LEU A 83 -7.89 -4.07 -9.81
N VAL A 84 -6.78 -4.38 -10.50
CA VAL A 84 -5.84 -3.39 -11.02
C VAL A 84 -6.54 -2.44 -11.99
N SER A 85 -7.36 -2.96 -12.92
CA SER A 85 -8.14 -2.11 -13.83
C SER A 85 -9.08 -1.15 -13.10
N ARG A 86 -9.82 -1.63 -12.09
CA ARG A 86 -10.71 -0.79 -11.27
C ARG A 86 -9.93 0.27 -10.49
N ALA A 87 -8.76 -0.08 -9.97
CA ALA A 87 -7.88 0.87 -9.30
C ALA A 87 -7.40 1.97 -10.25
N SER A 88 -6.98 1.63 -11.47
CA SER A 88 -6.58 2.60 -12.49
C SER A 88 -7.71 3.54 -12.91
N ASP A 89 -8.93 3.02 -13.08
CA ASP A 89 -10.10 3.84 -13.41
C ASP A 89 -10.41 4.82 -12.28
N LEU A 90 -10.37 4.36 -11.03
CA LEU A 90 -10.64 5.18 -9.85
C LEU A 90 -9.56 6.24 -9.63
N GLN A 91 -8.28 5.91 -9.88
CA GLN A 91 -7.17 6.87 -9.86
C GLN A 91 -7.40 8.03 -10.83
N TYR A 92 -7.82 7.74 -12.06
CA TYR A 92 -8.12 8.76 -13.05
C TYR A 92 -9.29 9.67 -12.63
N GLN A 93 -10.36 9.07 -12.08
CA GLN A 93 -11.50 9.82 -11.57
C GLN A 93 -11.12 10.72 -10.38
N LEU A 94 -10.40 10.18 -9.39
CA LEU A 94 -9.94 10.90 -8.22
C LEU A 94 -9.03 12.07 -8.61
N LYS A 95 -8.06 11.85 -9.51
CA LYS A 95 -7.20 12.91 -10.04
C LYS A 95 -8.00 14.08 -10.59
N ASN A 96 -8.98 13.80 -11.46
CA ASN A 96 -9.79 14.85 -12.09
C ASN A 96 -10.70 15.58 -11.10
N LYS A 97 -11.31 14.86 -10.16
CA LYS A 97 -12.19 15.44 -9.14
C LYS A 97 -11.43 16.30 -8.16
N ILE A 98 -10.26 15.83 -7.69
CA ILE A 98 -9.39 16.59 -6.79
C ILE A 98 -8.89 17.85 -7.51
N LYS A 99 -8.44 17.74 -8.78
CA LYS A 99 -8.04 18.90 -9.58
C LYS A 99 -9.17 19.93 -9.70
N THR A 100 -10.39 19.48 -9.99
CA THR A 100 -11.57 20.36 -10.08
C THR A 100 -11.87 21.02 -8.73
N ALA A 101 -11.82 20.26 -7.63
CA ALA A 101 -12.07 20.79 -6.29
C ALA A 101 -11.03 21.85 -5.89
N GLN A 102 -9.76 21.65 -6.24
CA GLN A 102 -8.71 22.64 -6.01
C GLN A 102 -8.95 23.93 -6.82
N GLN A 103 -9.35 23.82 -8.09
CA GLN A 103 -9.69 24.98 -8.93
C GLN A 103 -10.88 25.78 -8.36
N GLN A 104 -11.88 25.09 -7.81
CA GLN A 104 -13.02 25.73 -7.14
C GLN A 104 -12.65 26.38 -5.80
N GLY A 105 -11.55 25.94 -5.17
CA GLY A 105 -11.04 26.47 -3.91
C GLY A 105 -10.10 27.68 -4.04
N LEU A 106 -9.71 28.09 -5.25
CA LEU A 106 -8.72 29.17 -5.45
C LEU A 106 -9.09 30.49 -4.76
N SER A 107 -10.39 30.79 -4.68
CA SER A 107 -10.89 32.04 -4.09
C SER A 107 -11.43 31.87 -2.66
N ASP A 108 -11.41 30.65 -2.10
CA ASP A 108 -12.00 30.32 -0.80
C ASP A 108 -11.06 29.39 -0.01
N SER A 109 -10.40 29.96 0.99
CA SER A 109 -9.44 29.26 1.85
C SER A 109 -10.02 28.01 2.52
N SER A 110 -11.32 28.01 2.86
CA SER A 110 -11.97 26.84 3.47
C SER A 110 -12.13 25.70 2.47
N LYS A 111 -12.55 26.02 1.24
CA LYS A 111 -12.65 25.03 0.15
C LYS A 111 -11.28 24.51 -0.25
N GLN A 112 -10.29 25.39 -0.32
CA GLN A 112 -8.91 25.03 -0.62
C GLN A 112 -8.35 24.02 0.39
N ALA A 113 -8.52 24.27 1.70
CA ALA A 113 -8.03 23.38 2.75
C ALA A 113 -8.66 21.98 2.65
N GLN A 114 -9.94 21.88 2.30
CA GLN A 114 -10.63 20.60 2.10
C GLN A 114 -10.14 19.85 0.85
N ALA A 115 -9.94 20.56 -0.27
CA ALA A 115 -9.39 19.96 -1.48
C ALA A 115 -7.95 19.47 -1.26
N GLU A 116 -7.14 20.24 -0.53
CA GLU A 116 -5.77 19.89 -0.18
C GLU A 116 -5.71 18.67 0.75
N ASN A 117 -6.63 18.55 1.72
CA ASN A 117 -6.71 17.36 2.57
C ASN A 117 -6.99 16.09 1.76
N SER A 118 -7.97 16.14 0.85
CA SER A 118 -8.27 15.03 -0.06
C SER A 118 -7.08 14.68 -0.96
N ARG A 119 -6.34 15.68 -1.45
CA ARG A 119 -5.13 15.50 -2.27
C ARG A 119 -4.02 14.80 -1.49
N GLN A 120 -3.71 15.26 -0.28
CA GLN A 120 -2.69 14.65 0.58
C GLN A 120 -3.04 13.20 0.90
N ARG A 121 -4.32 12.94 1.18
CA ARG A 121 -4.81 11.59 1.40
C ARG A 121 -4.64 10.71 0.16
N PHE A 122 -4.93 11.24 -1.03
CA PHE A 122 -4.72 10.51 -2.28
C PHE A 122 -3.24 10.19 -2.53
N LEU A 123 -2.34 11.17 -2.35
CA LEU A 123 -0.89 10.94 -2.45
C LEU A 123 -0.41 9.84 -1.52
N LYS A 124 -0.89 9.83 -0.27
CA LYS A 124 -0.57 8.77 0.69
C LYS A 124 -1.00 7.40 0.17
N LEU A 125 -2.23 7.25 -0.31
CA LEU A 125 -2.73 5.99 -0.86
C LEU A 125 -1.95 5.55 -2.11
N ILE A 126 -1.56 6.48 -2.98
CA ILE A 126 -0.68 6.17 -4.13
C ILE A 126 0.67 5.64 -3.64
N GLN A 127 1.25 6.28 -2.62
CA GLN A 127 2.52 5.85 -2.05
C GLN A 127 2.42 4.47 -1.40
N ASP A 128 1.35 4.21 -0.63
CA ASP A 128 1.09 2.90 -0.02
C ASP A 128 0.97 1.82 -1.11
N TYR A 129 0.25 2.11 -2.20
CA TYR A 129 0.13 1.19 -3.32
C TYR A 129 1.48 0.91 -4.02
N ARG A 130 2.30 1.94 -4.24
CA ARG A 130 3.66 1.76 -4.80
C ARG A 130 4.53 0.86 -3.93
N ILE A 131 4.42 0.97 -2.60
CA ILE A 131 5.15 0.12 -1.65
C ILE A 131 4.67 -1.34 -1.77
N ILE A 132 3.36 -1.57 -1.87
CA ILE A 132 2.79 -2.91 -2.09
C ILE A 132 3.33 -3.53 -3.38
N GLU A 133 3.28 -2.79 -4.49
CA GLU A 133 3.78 -3.29 -5.77
C GLU A 133 5.29 -3.55 -5.78
N ALA A 134 6.07 -2.69 -5.12
CA ALA A 134 7.51 -2.90 -4.97
C ALA A 134 7.83 -4.17 -4.16
N ASN A 135 7.08 -4.41 -3.07
CA ASN A 135 7.24 -5.62 -2.26
C ASN A 135 6.85 -6.88 -3.05
N TYR A 136 5.77 -6.81 -3.82
CA TYR A 136 5.33 -7.92 -4.66
C TYR A 136 6.32 -8.23 -5.78
N LYS A 137 6.87 -7.20 -6.43
CA LYS A 137 7.94 -7.31 -7.42
C LYS A 137 9.16 -8.04 -6.86
N GLU A 138 9.62 -7.66 -5.66
CA GLU A 138 10.75 -8.29 -5.00
C GLU A 138 10.48 -9.77 -4.69
N GLN A 139 9.27 -10.10 -4.22
CA GLN A 139 8.86 -11.48 -3.95
C GLN A 139 8.80 -12.33 -5.23
N ASN A 140 8.32 -11.77 -6.34
CA ASN A 140 8.32 -12.43 -7.66
C ASN A 140 9.76 -12.68 -8.15
N LYS A 141 10.65 -11.70 -8.01
CA LYS A 141 12.09 -11.86 -8.33
C LYS A 141 12.73 -12.97 -7.52
N ASP A 142 12.48 -13.02 -6.22
CA ASP A 142 13.00 -14.06 -5.32
C ASP A 142 12.52 -15.46 -5.72
N GLN A 143 11.26 -15.60 -6.16
CA GLN A 143 10.73 -16.87 -6.66
C GLN A 143 11.37 -17.26 -8.00
N ALA A 144 11.46 -16.33 -8.95
CA ALA A 144 12.11 -16.57 -10.24
C ALA A 144 13.57 -17.00 -10.06
N LYS A 145 14.28 -16.39 -9.10
CA LYS A 145 15.66 -16.77 -8.75
C LYS A 145 15.76 -18.21 -8.24
N ARG A 146 14.87 -18.62 -7.34
CA ARG A 146 14.84 -20.02 -6.84
C ARG A 146 14.55 -21.00 -7.96
N GLN A 147 13.64 -20.66 -8.87
CA GLN A 147 13.29 -21.52 -10.00
C GLN A 147 14.43 -21.64 -11.01
N TYR A 148 15.16 -20.55 -11.25
CA TYR A 148 16.39 -20.57 -12.06
C TYR A 148 17.46 -21.48 -11.43
N GLN A 149 17.68 -21.38 -10.12
CA GLN A 149 18.68 -22.16 -9.39
C GLN A 149 18.38 -23.68 -9.37
N ILE A 150 17.13 -24.10 -9.57
CA ILE A 150 16.79 -25.52 -9.74
C ILE A 150 17.36 -26.07 -11.05
N ILE A 151 17.39 -25.26 -12.11
CA ILE A 151 17.92 -25.64 -13.42
C ILE A 151 19.44 -25.49 -13.44
N GLN A 152 19.94 -24.39 -12.88
CA GLN A 152 21.36 -24.03 -12.87
C GLN A 152 21.81 -23.71 -11.43
N PRO A 153 22.17 -24.73 -10.63
CA PRO A 153 22.53 -24.54 -9.23
C PRO A 153 23.84 -23.76 -9.00
N GLU A 154 24.71 -23.70 -10.01
CA GLU A 154 25.99 -22.96 -9.98
C GLU A 154 25.86 -21.51 -10.47
N ALA A 155 24.64 -21.03 -10.73
CA ALA A 155 24.41 -19.67 -11.24
C ALA A 155 24.76 -18.60 -10.20
N THR A 156 25.52 -17.60 -10.63
CA THR A 156 25.82 -16.42 -9.82
C THR A 156 24.60 -15.50 -9.73
N ASP A 157 24.53 -14.67 -8.68
CA ASP A 157 23.41 -13.75 -8.48
C ASP A 157 23.23 -12.79 -9.67
N ASP A 158 24.33 -12.33 -10.28
CA ASP A 158 24.34 -11.47 -11.45
C ASP A 158 23.81 -12.18 -12.71
N GLU A 159 24.13 -13.47 -12.89
CA GLU A 159 23.61 -14.28 -14.00
C GLU A 159 22.11 -14.55 -13.86
N VAL A 160 21.62 -14.75 -12.63
CA VAL A 160 20.19 -14.92 -12.37
C VAL A 160 19.43 -13.62 -12.63
N GLU A 161 19.97 -12.47 -12.21
CA GLU A 161 19.36 -11.18 -12.48
C GLU A 161 19.37 -10.85 -13.99
N ALA A 162 20.46 -11.14 -14.69
CA ALA A 162 20.54 -11.04 -16.14
C ALA A 162 19.52 -11.96 -16.83
N ALA A 163 19.30 -13.17 -16.30
CA ALA A 163 18.32 -14.12 -16.83
C ALA A 163 16.86 -13.69 -16.62
N ILE A 164 16.58 -12.89 -15.59
CA ILE A 164 15.25 -12.35 -15.28
C ILE A 164 15.00 -11.01 -16.02
N SER A 165 16.07 -10.37 -16.52
CA SER A 165 16.02 -9.09 -17.24
C SER A 165 15.63 -9.20 -18.73
N ASP A 166 14.94 -8.16 -19.21
CA ASP A 166 14.14 -8.07 -20.44
C ASP A 166 14.86 -8.43 -21.75
N VAL A 167 16.12 -8.03 -21.94
CA VAL A 167 16.74 -8.03 -23.29
C VAL A 167 17.62 -9.28 -23.56
N GLY A 168 18.02 -10.03 -22.52
CA GLY A 168 18.92 -11.18 -22.66
C GLY A 168 18.40 -12.47 -22.02
N GLY A 169 17.40 -12.37 -21.14
CA GLY A 169 17.00 -13.47 -20.27
C GLY A 169 16.49 -14.69 -21.02
N GLN A 170 15.67 -14.49 -22.05
CA GLN A 170 15.07 -15.59 -22.81
C GLN A 170 16.10 -16.42 -23.60
N GLN A 171 17.14 -15.77 -24.13
CA GLN A 171 18.26 -16.44 -24.82
C GLN A 171 19.20 -17.15 -23.84
N ILE A 172 19.57 -16.49 -22.74
CA ILE A 172 20.43 -17.06 -21.68
C ILE A 172 19.77 -18.31 -21.08
N PHE A 173 18.46 -18.25 -20.83
CA PHE A 173 17.70 -19.36 -20.29
C PHE A 173 17.57 -20.51 -21.31
N SER A 174 17.25 -20.21 -22.56
CA SER A 174 17.20 -21.22 -23.64
C SER A 174 18.53 -21.95 -23.80
N GLN A 175 19.66 -21.23 -23.65
CA GLN A 175 21.00 -21.81 -23.70
C GLN A 175 21.31 -22.68 -22.48
N ALA A 176 20.90 -22.25 -21.28
CA ALA A 176 21.04 -23.05 -20.05
C ALA A 176 20.24 -24.37 -20.12
N LEU A 177 19.04 -24.34 -20.71
CA LEU A 177 18.22 -25.54 -20.92
C LEU A 177 18.83 -26.55 -21.89
N LEU A 178 19.52 -26.10 -22.93
CA LEU A 178 20.20 -26.99 -23.89
C LEU A 178 21.34 -27.77 -23.23
N ASN A 179 21.97 -27.17 -22.20
CA ASN A 179 23.04 -27.76 -21.42
C ASN A 179 22.53 -28.59 -20.23
N ALA A 180 21.25 -28.46 -19.84
CA ALA A 180 20.67 -29.19 -18.72
C ALA A 180 20.42 -30.67 -19.06
N ASN A 181 20.93 -31.56 -18.21
CA ASN A 181 20.78 -33.02 -18.34
C ASN A 181 19.31 -33.51 -18.19
N ARG A 182 18.39 -32.65 -17.75
CA ARG A 182 16.99 -32.99 -17.43
C ARG A 182 15.98 -32.18 -18.26
N ARG A 183 15.93 -32.43 -19.56
CA ARG A 183 15.11 -31.67 -20.54
C ARG A 183 13.62 -31.52 -20.21
N GLY A 184 13.01 -32.44 -19.47
CA GLY A 184 11.60 -32.36 -19.06
C GLY A 184 11.35 -31.32 -17.97
N GLU A 185 12.08 -31.41 -16.86
CA GLU A 185 12.05 -30.46 -15.74
C GLU A 185 12.45 -29.05 -16.20
N ALA A 186 13.38 -28.98 -17.14
CA ALA A 186 13.88 -27.75 -17.73
C ALA A 186 12.77 -26.98 -18.50
N LYS A 187 11.89 -27.68 -19.24
CA LYS A 187 10.80 -27.04 -19.99
C LYS A 187 9.74 -26.41 -19.09
N THR A 188 9.32 -27.12 -18.04
CA THR A 188 8.34 -26.62 -17.07
C THR A 188 8.88 -25.39 -16.34
N ALA A 189 10.15 -25.44 -15.92
CA ALA A 189 10.78 -24.32 -15.23
C ALA A 189 10.98 -23.09 -16.14
N LEU A 190 11.20 -23.25 -17.46
CA LEU A 190 11.19 -22.12 -18.40
C LEU A 190 9.79 -21.51 -18.59
N ALA A 191 8.75 -22.32 -18.70
CA ALA A 191 7.39 -21.80 -18.82
C ALA A 191 7.02 -20.95 -17.59
N GLU A 192 7.41 -21.42 -16.40
CA GLU A 192 7.21 -20.70 -15.15
C GLU A 192 8.01 -19.38 -15.12
N VAL A 193 9.29 -19.40 -15.48
CA VAL A 193 10.11 -18.17 -15.50
C VAL A 193 9.59 -17.16 -16.53
N GLN A 194 9.09 -17.61 -17.68
CA GLN A 194 8.46 -16.73 -18.66
C GLN A 194 7.17 -16.10 -18.13
N ALA A 195 6.33 -16.87 -17.46
CA ALA A 195 5.11 -16.36 -16.81
C ALA A 195 5.46 -15.31 -15.74
N ARG A 196 6.49 -15.56 -14.93
CA ARG A 196 6.99 -14.60 -13.92
C ARG A 196 7.57 -13.34 -14.55
N HIS A 197 8.29 -13.47 -15.65
CA HIS A 197 8.83 -12.31 -16.37
C HIS A 197 7.71 -11.43 -16.93
N GLN A 198 6.68 -12.01 -17.56
CA GLN A 198 5.52 -11.26 -18.03
C GLN A 198 4.80 -10.54 -16.89
N GLU A 199 4.74 -11.17 -15.71
CA GLU A 199 4.19 -10.57 -14.51
C GLU A 199 5.04 -9.39 -14.01
N LEU A 200 6.37 -9.52 -13.98
CA LEU A 200 7.28 -8.41 -13.66
C LEU A 200 7.10 -7.21 -14.60
N LEU A 201 6.92 -7.44 -15.90
CA LEU A 201 6.66 -6.37 -16.87
C LEU A 201 5.33 -5.65 -16.58
N LYS A 202 4.27 -6.39 -16.22
CA LYS A 202 2.99 -5.78 -15.80
C LYS A 202 3.19 -4.91 -14.56
N LEU A 203 3.92 -5.40 -13.56
CA LEU A 203 4.22 -4.66 -12.33
C LEU A 203 5.02 -3.39 -12.62
N GLU A 204 6.02 -3.46 -13.49
CA GLU A 204 6.80 -2.29 -13.90
C GLU A 204 5.94 -1.23 -14.57
N LYS A 205 5.02 -1.64 -15.45
CA LYS A 205 4.04 -0.73 -16.05
C LYS A 205 3.16 -0.07 -14.98
N THR A 206 2.58 -0.84 -14.07
CA THR A 206 1.75 -0.30 -12.98
C THR A 206 2.53 0.65 -12.08
N MET A 207 3.77 0.31 -11.70
CA MET A 207 4.63 1.19 -10.90
C MET A 207 5.00 2.49 -11.64
N ALA A 208 5.21 2.43 -12.95
CA ALA A 208 5.46 3.61 -13.78
C ALA A 208 4.22 4.53 -13.82
N GLU A 209 3.03 3.96 -14.04
CA GLU A 209 1.76 4.68 -14.02
C GLU A 209 1.50 5.35 -12.65
N LEU A 210 1.74 4.62 -11.55
CA LEU A 210 1.63 5.17 -10.20
C LEU A 210 2.63 6.31 -9.93
N THR A 211 3.86 6.19 -10.44
CA THR A 211 4.88 7.22 -10.29
C THR A 211 4.51 8.47 -11.10
N GLN A 212 4.00 8.31 -12.31
CA GLN A 212 3.48 9.42 -13.10
C GLN A 212 2.31 10.10 -12.38
N LEU A 213 1.36 9.33 -11.88
CA LEU A 213 0.21 9.85 -11.13
C LEU A 213 0.65 10.61 -9.87
N PHE A 214 1.62 10.08 -9.12
CA PHE A 214 2.18 10.74 -7.95
C PHE A 214 2.76 12.11 -8.31
N ASN A 215 3.61 12.16 -9.35
CA ASN A 215 4.21 13.39 -9.83
C ASN A 215 3.15 14.40 -10.32
N ASP A 216 2.13 13.94 -11.04
CA ASP A 216 1.02 14.79 -11.50
C ASP A 216 0.28 15.42 -10.32
N MET A 217 0.07 14.68 -9.23
CA MET A 217 -0.63 15.15 -8.03
C MET A 217 0.25 16.03 -7.13
N GLU A 218 1.57 15.90 -7.18
CA GLU A 218 2.50 16.82 -6.54
C GLU A 218 2.61 18.15 -7.31
N GLN A 219 2.69 18.10 -8.65
CA GLN A 219 2.80 19.30 -9.48
C GLN A 219 1.56 20.20 -9.40
N LEU A 220 0.37 19.64 -9.16
CA LEU A 220 -0.86 20.42 -8.93
C LEU A 220 -0.75 21.44 -7.79
N VAL A 221 0.18 21.23 -6.84
CA VAL A 221 0.45 22.16 -5.73
C VAL A 221 1.19 23.40 -6.20
N ILE A 222 2.20 23.21 -7.07
CA ILE A 222 3.09 24.29 -7.53
C ILE A 222 2.30 25.36 -8.30
N GLU A 223 1.32 24.95 -9.11
CA GLU A 223 0.46 25.87 -9.86
C GLU A 223 -0.46 26.73 -8.97
N GLN A 224 -0.66 26.36 -7.70
CA GLN A 224 -1.55 27.07 -6.76
C GLN A 224 -0.80 27.94 -5.74
N GLN A 225 0.47 27.62 -5.46
CA GLN A 225 1.32 28.38 -4.52
C GLN A 225 1.75 29.76 -5.05
N GLU A 226 1.68 30.02 -6.36
CA GLU A 226 2.06 31.33 -6.93
C GLU A 226 1.13 32.48 -6.46
N ASN A 227 -0.01 32.18 -5.81
CA ASN A 227 -0.96 33.17 -5.31
C ASN A 227 -1.26 33.12 -3.80
N ILE A 228 -0.56 32.32 -2.99
CA ILE A 228 -0.87 32.20 -1.54
C ILE A 228 0.40 32.33 -0.72
N GLU A 229 0.69 33.57 -0.33
CA GLU A 229 1.64 33.89 0.72
C GLU A 229 1.10 33.42 2.08
N VAL A 230 1.92 32.63 2.78
CA VAL A 230 1.93 32.36 4.22
C VAL A 230 0.75 31.54 4.78
N ILE A 231 1.00 30.27 5.12
CA ILE A 231 1.30 29.83 6.50
C ILE A 231 2.17 28.57 6.43
N ASP A 232 3.47 28.77 6.65
CA ASP A 232 4.41 27.69 6.98
C ASP A 232 4.12 27.15 8.39
N LYS A 233 3.82 25.85 8.49
CA LYS A 233 4.32 25.03 9.60
C LYS A 233 4.21 23.54 9.31
N ASN A 234 5.38 22.91 9.29
CA ASN A 234 5.64 21.48 9.48
C ASN A 234 5.22 20.52 8.35
N VAL A 235 6.07 20.38 7.35
CA VAL A 235 6.37 19.07 6.74
C VAL A 235 7.87 19.06 6.41
N GLU A 236 8.69 18.69 7.38
CA GLU A 236 10.08 18.31 7.15
C GLU A 236 10.16 16.78 7.34
N GLU A 237 10.87 16.11 6.44
CA GLU A 237 11.13 14.66 6.34
C GLU A 237 10.02 13.78 5.70
N ALA A 238 9.98 13.76 4.36
CA ALA A 238 9.39 12.65 3.59
C ALA A 238 10.20 12.31 2.32
N GLN A 239 11.50 12.61 2.28
CA GLN A 239 12.33 12.41 1.09
C GLN A 239 13.43 11.34 1.24
N GLN A 240 13.46 10.60 2.36
CA GLN A 240 14.49 9.59 2.64
C GLN A 240 13.94 8.17 2.89
N ASP A 241 12.68 7.89 2.55
CA ASP A 241 12.03 6.61 2.92
C ASP A 241 11.84 5.60 1.77
N VAL A 242 12.14 5.97 0.53
CA VAL A 242 12.08 5.01 -0.60
C VAL A 242 13.30 4.07 -0.62
N GLU A 243 14.45 4.53 -0.13
CA GLU A 243 15.67 3.70 -0.06
C GLU A 243 15.74 2.86 1.24
N GLN A 244 15.09 3.30 2.32
CA GLN A 244 15.08 2.60 3.61
C GLN A 244 13.87 1.66 3.80
N GLY A 245 12.74 1.89 3.12
CA GLY A 245 11.56 1.02 3.18
C GLY A 245 11.81 -0.43 2.75
N VAL A 246 12.75 -0.63 1.81
CA VAL A 246 13.21 -1.98 1.37
C VAL A 246 14.08 -2.67 2.44
N GLY A 247 14.69 -1.90 3.34
CA GLY A 247 15.56 -2.43 4.41
C GLY A 247 14.81 -2.97 5.65
N HIS A 248 13.57 -2.55 5.88
CA HIS A 248 12.84 -2.89 7.11
C HIS A 248 12.02 -4.17 7.03
N THR A 249 11.60 -4.62 5.84
CA THR A 249 10.95 -5.93 5.66
C THR A 249 11.98 -7.09 5.76
N ASN A 250 13.20 -6.87 5.25
CA ASN A 250 14.28 -7.86 5.30
C ASN A 250 14.90 -8.01 6.72
N LYS A 251 14.98 -6.93 7.50
CA LYS A 251 15.42 -6.97 8.92
C LYS A 251 14.41 -7.68 9.82
N ALA A 252 13.10 -7.51 9.58
CA ALA A 252 12.05 -8.18 10.36
C ALA A 252 12.08 -9.71 10.18
N VAL A 253 12.25 -10.20 8.96
CA VAL A 253 12.32 -11.64 8.67
C VAL A 253 13.64 -12.26 9.17
N LYS A 254 14.78 -11.58 8.99
CA LYS A 254 16.08 -12.05 9.52
C LYS A 254 16.10 -12.05 11.06
N SER A 255 15.52 -11.06 11.73
CA SER A 255 15.39 -11.02 13.20
C SER A 255 14.47 -12.13 13.73
N ALA A 256 13.31 -12.35 13.09
CA ALA A 256 12.37 -13.41 13.48
C ALA A 256 12.92 -14.83 13.23
N ARG A 257 13.72 -15.05 12.17
CA ARG A 257 14.44 -16.33 11.96
C ARG A 257 15.56 -16.53 12.97
N ARG A 258 16.30 -15.46 13.35
CA ARG A 258 17.40 -15.53 14.33
C ARG A 258 16.87 -15.80 15.75
N ALA A 259 15.75 -15.19 16.13
CA ALA A 259 15.05 -15.47 17.40
C ALA A 259 14.57 -16.93 17.50
N ARG A 260 14.00 -17.49 16.42
CA ARG A 260 13.57 -18.90 16.37
C ARG A 260 14.74 -19.87 16.51
N LYS A 261 15.87 -19.62 15.82
CA LYS A 261 17.08 -20.45 15.93
C LYS A 261 17.72 -20.40 17.33
N ASN A 262 17.67 -19.26 18.01
CA ASN A 262 18.21 -19.12 19.37
C ASN A 262 17.34 -19.84 20.42
N LYS A 263 16.00 -19.86 20.25
CA LYS A 263 15.09 -20.61 21.11
C LYS A 263 15.33 -22.13 21.02
N ILE A 264 15.57 -22.65 19.82
CA ILE A 264 15.87 -24.08 19.60
C ILE A 264 17.23 -24.45 20.21
N ARG A 265 18.26 -23.61 20.08
CA ARG A 265 19.57 -23.85 20.73
C ARG A 265 19.46 -23.89 22.26
N CYS A 266 18.65 -23.02 22.85
CA CYS A 266 18.45 -22.99 24.30
C CYS A 266 17.75 -24.27 24.81
N ILE A 267 16.75 -24.77 24.06
CA ILE A 267 16.04 -26.02 24.37
C ILE A 267 17.01 -27.22 24.28
N LEU A 268 17.86 -27.30 23.25
CA LEU A 268 18.83 -28.38 23.11
C LEU A 268 19.86 -28.41 24.25
N ILE A 269 20.33 -27.23 24.70
CA ILE A 269 21.26 -27.14 25.84
C ILE A 269 20.59 -27.59 27.14
N LEU A 270 19.33 -27.20 27.37
CA LEU A 270 18.57 -27.65 28.54
C LEU A 270 18.37 -29.18 28.55
N VAL A 271 18.03 -29.77 27.41
CA VAL A 271 17.88 -31.24 27.30
C VAL A 271 19.21 -31.95 27.57
N ALA A 272 20.33 -31.43 27.05
CA ALA A 272 21.65 -32.01 27.28
C ALA A 272 22.04 -32.00 28.78
N ILE A 273 21.78 -30.89 29.48
CA ILE A 273 22.01 -30.79 30.93
C ILE A 273 21.15 -31.80 31.70
N LEU A 274 19.89 -31.96 31.31
CA LEU A 274 18.96 -32.91 31.94
C LEU A 274 19.44 -34.37 31.77
N VAL A 275 19.94 -34.72 30.59
CA VAL A 275 20.52 -36.04 30.32
C VAL A 275 21.77 -36.28 31.18
N ILE A 276 22.65 -35.28 31.33
CA ILE A 276 23.84 -35.40 32.18
C ILE A 276 23.45 -35.64 33.65
N ILE A 277 22.45 -34.92 34.16
CA ILE A 277 21.94 -35.10 35.53
C ILE A 277 21.40 -36.53 35.72
N ILE A 278 20.64 -37.05 34.76
CA ILE A 278 20.09 -38.41 34.81
C ILE A 278 21.24 -39.44 34.81
N VAL A 279 22.25 -39.27 33.96
CA VAL A 279 23.40 -40.19 33.88
C VAL A 279 24.17 -40.20 35.21
N VAL A 280 24.42 -39.04 35.82
CA VAL A 280 25.11 -38.96 37.12
C VAL A 280 24.24 -39.58 38.23
N ALA A 281 22.95 -39.28 38.25
CA ALA A 281 22.02 -39.83 39.25
C ALA A 281 21.86 -41.36 39.17
N VAL A 282 22.05 -41.97 38.00
CA VAL A 282 22.01 -43.43 37.82
C VAL A 282 23.39 -44.07 38.00
N ALA A 283 24.47 -43.41 37.59
CA ALA A 283 25.83 -43.95 37.71
C ALA A 283 26.35 -43.97 39.16
N VAL A 284 26.03 -42.96 39.98
CA VAL A 284 26.44 -42.87 41.39
C VAL A 284 25.90 -44.03 42.26
N PRO A 285 24.61 -44.43 42.18
CA PRO A 285 24.11 -45.58 42.92
C PRO A 285 24.56 -46.94 42.35
N LEU A 286 24.99 -47.02 41.09
CA LEU A 286 25.59 -48.23 40.51
C LEU A 286 27.05 -48.42 40.94
N ALA A 287 27.81 -47.34 41.10
CA ALA A 287 29.21 -47.39 41.54
C ALA A 287 29.38 -47.65 43.05
N THR A 288 28.35 -47.38 43.86
CA THR A 288 28.36 -47.60 45.32
C THR A 288 27.84 -48.97 45.75
N ARG A 289 27.41 -49.81 44.79
CA ARG A 289 26.88 -51.17 45.03
C ARG A 289 27.89 -52.30 44.74
N HIS A 290 29.18 -51.99 44.58
CA HIS A 290 30.26 -52.96 44.52
C HIS A 290 31.06 -53.03 45.82
#